data_AF-A0A7L8GER3-F1
#
_entry.id   AF-A0A7L8GER3-F1
#
_cell.length_a   1.000
_cell.length_b   1.000
_cell.length_c   1.000
_cell.angle_alpha   90.00
_cell.angle_beta   90.00
_cell.angle_gamma   90.00
#
_symmetry.space_group_name_H-M   'P 1'
#
loop_
_entity.id
_entity.type
_entity.pdbx_description
1 polymer ?
#
loop_
_entity_poly.entity_id
_entity_poly.type
_entity_poly.pdbx_seq_one_letter_code
_entity_poly.pdbx_strand_id
1 'polypeptide(L)' 'KLLTDIKMMLMMTLLIMMTFSFTTSPLMMVFLILTQTIILSMMINLLHNLFWMSYILILIFLGGMLVVFIYIASLTSN' A
#
# COMPACT_ATOMS: atom_id res chain seq x y z
N LYS A 1 19.43 -6.16 -13.21
CA LYS A 1 18.51 -7.04 -12.45
C LYS A 1 17.91 -6.25 -11.29
N LEU A 2 18.63 -6.01 -10.20
CA LEU A 2 18.09 -5.14 -9.11
C LEU A 2 17.53 -3.79 -9.60
N LEU A 3 18.29 -3.05 -10.42
CA LEU A 3 17.86 -1.76 -10.96
C LEU A 3 16.65 -1.87 -11.93
N THR A 4 16.56 -2.98 -12.67
CA THR A 4 15.40 -3.22 -13.55
C THR A 4 14.16 -3.57 -12.74
N ASP A 5 14.33 -4.33 -11.66
CA ASP A 5 13.24 -4.73 -10.76
C ASP A 5 12.69 -3.50 -10.01
N ILE A 6 13.58 -2.61 -9.53
CA ILE A 6 13.20 -1.33 -8.93
C ILE A 6 12.44 -0.46 -9.94
N LYS A 7 12.92 -0.35 -11.19
CA LYS A 7 12.24 0.43 -12.22
C LYS A 7 10.83 -0.10 -12.53
N MET A 8 10.65 -1.42 -12.55
CA MET A 8 9.33 -2.05 -12.75
C MET A 8 8.39 -1.74 -11.59
N MET A 9 8.87 -1.85 -10.34
CA MET A 9 8.06 -1.54 -9.15
C MET A 9 7.70 -0.06 -9.09
N LEU A 10 8.62 0.84 -9.48
CA LEU A 10 8.36 2.27 -9.52
C LEU A 10 7.28 2.61 -10.56
N MET A 11 7.27 1.92 -11.70
CA MET A 11 6.20 2.08 -12.69
C MET A 11 4.84 1.61 -12.16
N MET A 12 4.81 0.50 -11.41
CA MET A 12 3.58 0.04 -10.75
C MET A 12 3.06 1.04 -9.72
N THR A 13 3.95 1.65 -8.92
CA THR A 13 3.54 2.68 -7.95
C THR A 13 2.93 3.89 -8.63
N LEU A 14 3.44 4.32 -9.79
CA LEU A 14 2.89 5.44 -10.54
C LEU A 14 1.48 5.13 -11.07
N LEU A 15 1.25 3.92 -11.58
CA LEU A 15 -0.07 3.51 -12.04
C LEU A 15 -1.10 3.52 -10.91
N ILE A 16 -0.72 3.06 -9.71
CA ILE A 16 -1.62 3.05 -8.55
C ILE A 16 -1.93 4.48 -8.06
N MET A 17 -0.95 5.39 -8.08
CA MET A 17 -1.22 6.79 -7.74
C MET A 17 -2.16 7.46 -8.75
N MET A 18 -2.05 7.10 -10.04
CA MET A 18 -2.97 7.59 -11.06
C MET A 18 -4.38 7.02 -10.88
N THR A 19 -4.54 5.75 -10.48
CA THR A 19 -5.89 5.22 -10.21
C THR A 19 -6.49 5.81 -8.93
N PHE A 20 -5.66 6.09 -7.91
CA PHE A 20 -6.09 6.70 -6.66
C PHE A 20 -6.75 8.07 -6.86
N SER A 21 -6.24 8.89 -7.77
CA SER A 21 -6.82 10.22 -8.03
C SER A 21 -8.21 10.17 -8.68
N PHE A 22 -8.57 9.05 -9.33
CA PHE A 22 -9.87 8.86 -9.96
C PHE A 22 -10.89 8.09 -9.09
N THR A 23 -10.45 7.48 -7.98
CA THR A 23 -11.38 6.74 -7.11
C THR A 23 -12.13 7.66 -6.14
N THR A 24 -13.47 7.57 -6.15
CA THR A 24 -14.35 8.33 -5.25
C THR A 24 -14.85 7.51 -4.07
N SER A 25 -14.88 6.18 -4.17
CA SER A 25 -15.39 5.33 -3.10
C SER A 25 -14.33 5.14 -2.01
N PRO A 26 -14.65 5.43 -0.74
CA PRO A 26 -13.68 5.37 0.36
C PRO A 26 -13.12 3.95 0.55
N LEU A 27 -13.93 2.92 0.27
CA LEU A 27 -13.52 1.53 0.30
C LEU A 27 -12.41 1.22 -0.71
N MET A 28 -12.56 1.68 -1.96
CA MET A 28 -11.55 1.44 -2.99
C MET A 28 -10.29 2.25 -2.73
N MET A 29 -10.41 3.46 -2.17
CA MET A 29 -9.26 4.25 -1.73
C MET A 29 -8.44 3.49 -0.67
N VAL A 30 -9.08 2.88 0.34
CA VAL A 30 -8.39 2.06 1.35
C VAL A 30 -7.70 0.86 0.71
N PHE A 31 -8.38 0.17 -0.21
CA PHE A 31 -7.79 -0.98 -0.92
C PHE A 31 -6.57 -0.58 -1.76
N LEU A 32 -6.63 0.57 -2.46
CA LEU A 32 -5.51 1.09 -3.24
C LEU A 32 -4.31 1.49 -2.37
N ILE A 33 -4.54 2.05 -1.18
CA ILE A 33 -3.43 2.38 -0.28
C ILE A 33 -2.80 1.09 0.28
N LEU A 34 -3.59 0.06 0.59
CA LEU A 34 -3.07 -1.24 1.01
C LEU A 34 -2.14 -1.84 -0.06
N THR A 35 -2.56 -1.88 -1.33
CA THR A 35 -1.71 -2.42 -2.40
C THR A 35 -0.44 -1.60 -2.61
N GLN A 36 -0.52 -0.28 -2.49
CA GLN A 36 0.64 0.62 -2.59
C GLN A 36 1.67 0.38 -1.48
N THR A 37 1.22 0.18 -0.24
CA THR A 37 2.12 -0.07 0.91
C THR A 37 2.87 -1.40 0.79
N ILE A 38 2.24 -2.43 0.22
CA ILE A 38 2.89 -3.72 -0.05
C ILE A 38 4.02 -3.53 -1.06
N ILE A 39 3.79 -2.79 -2.15
CA ILE A 39 4.82 -2.53 -3.18
C ILE A 39 5.98 -1.72 -2.61
N LEU A 40 5.69 -0.70 -1.79
CA LEU A 40 6.71 0.10 -1.11
C LEU A 40 7.57 -0.73 -0.16
N SER A 41 6.95 -1.60 0.65
CA SER A 41 7.68 -2.46 1.58
C SER A 41 8.63 -3.42 0.85
N MET A 42 8.23 -3.96 -0.29
CA MET A 42 9.10 -4.79 -1.12
C MET A 42 10.23 -3.98 -1.78
N MET A 43 10.00 -2.73 -2.19
CA MET A 43 11.08 -1.86 -2.68
C MET A 43 12.13 -1.57 -1.60
N ILE A 44 11.69 -1.27 -0.36
CA ILE A 44 12.60 -1.04 0.78
C ILE A 44 13.43 -2.29 1.06
N ASN A 45 12.80 -3.46 0.98
CA ASN A 45 13.48 -4.74 1.16
C ASN A 45 14.60 -4.96 0.14
N LEU A 46 14.34 -4.65 -1.14
CA LEU A 46 15.32 -4.79 -2.22
C LEU A 46 16.49 -3.80 -2.10
N LEU A 47 16.26 -2.60 -1.57
CA LEU A 47 17.28 -1.55 -1.48
C LEU A 47 18.21 -1.72 -0.27
N HIS A 48 17.66 -2.11 0.88
CA HIS A 48 18.41 -2.10 2.14
C HIS A 48 18.66 -3.49 2.72
N ASN A 49 18.12 -4.57 2.14
CA ASN A 49 18.20 -5.95 2.66
C ASN A 49 17.79 -6.09 4.15
N LEU A 50 17.08 -5.11 4.71
CA LEU A 50 16.63 -5.10 6.09
C LEU A 50 15.20 -5.67 6.16
N PHE A 51 15.08 -6.99 6.09
CA PHE A 51 13.80 -7.72 6.17
C PHE A 51 12.96 -7.36 7.39
N TRP A 52 13.60 -7.04 8.51
CA TRP A 52 12.91 -6.68 9.74
C TRP A 52 12.17 -5.34 9.63
N MET A 53 12.73 -4.38 8.90
CA MET A 53 12.16 -3.05 8.76
C MET A 53 10.98 -3.05 7.76
N SER A 54 11.09 -3.77 6.65
CA SER A 54 9.98 -3.97 5.70
C SER A 54 8.80 -4.73 6.34
N TYR A 55 9.08 -5.72 7.19
CA TYR A 55 8.07 -6.47 7.92
C TYR A 55 7.27 -5.62 8.91
N ILE A 56 7.95 -4.79 9.73
CA ILE A 56 7.29 -3.90 10.69
C ILE A 56 6.39 -2.89 9.96
N LEU A 57 6.86 -2.35 8.83
CA LEU A 57 6.08 -1.42 8.00
C LEU A 57 4.78 -2.04 7.51
N ILE A 58 4.81 -3.30 7.05
CA ILE A 58 3.60 -4.03 6.63
C ILE A 58 2.64 -4.20 7.83
N LEU A 59 3.14 -4.62 9.00
CA LEU A 59 2.29 -4.86 10.18
C LEU A 59 1.55 -3.60 10.65
N ILE A 60 2.25 -2.46 10.72
CA ILE A 60 1.67 -1.21 11.18
C ILE A 60 0.57 -0.74 10.21
N PHE A 61 0.84 -0.79 8.90
CA PHE A 61 -0.13 -0.34 7.90
C PHE A 61 -1.33 -1.27 7.78
N LEU A 62 -1.13 -2.59 7.85
CA LEU A 62 -2.22 -3.56 7.78
C LEU A 62 -3.11 -3.45 9.03
N GLY A 63 -2.53 -3.29 10.21
CA GLY A 63 -3.26 -3.04 11.45
C GLY A 63 -4.04 -1.72 11.43
N GLY A 64 -3.38 -0.61 11.07
CA GLY A 64 -4.00 0.72 11.04
C GLY A 64 -5.14 0.83 10.01
N MET A 65 -4.96 0.26 8.82
CA MET A 65 -5.98 0.32 7.76
C MET A 65 -7.18 -0.57 8.04
N LEU A 66 -7.04 -1.68 8.76
CA LEU A 66 -8.19 -2.50 9.19
C LEU A 66 -9.10 -1.75 10.16
N VAL A 67 -8.53 -0.96 11.09
CA VAL A 67 -9.32 -0.14 12.02
C VAL A 67 -10.10 0.93 11.27
N VAL A 68 -9.46 1.63 10.33
CA VAL A 68 -10.12 2.63 9.47
C VAL A 68 -11.20 1.99 8.59
N PHE A 69 -10.96 0.78 8.08
CA PHE A 69 -11.94 0.03 7.30
C PHE A 69 -13.20 -0.27 8.11
N ILE A 70 -13.05 -0.80 9.33
CA ILE A 70 -14.19 -1.10 10.22
C ILE A 70 -14.94 0.19 10.57
N TYR A 71 -14.22 1.28 10.82
CA TYR A 71 -14.82 2.58 11.10
C TYR A 71 -15.71 3.06 9.94
N ILE A 72 -15.21 3.05 8.71
CA ILE A 72 -15.97 3.47 7.53
C ILE A 72 -17.14 2.52 7.24
N ALA A 73 -16.94 1.20 7.41
CA ALA A 73 -18.01 0.22 7.25
C ALA A 73 -19.18 0.48 8.23
N SER A 74 -18.85 0.79 9.49
CA SER A 74 -19.87 1.10 10.52
C SER A 74 -20.66 2.37 10.25
N LEU A 75 -20.06 3.34 9.54
CA LEU A 75 -20.72 4.57 9.09
C LEU A 75 -21.69 4.34 7.92
N THR A 76 -21.47 3.30 7.11
CA THR A 76 -22.37 2.96 6.00
C THR A 76 -23.51 2.02 6.38
N SER A 77 -23.40 1.33 7.52
CA SER A 77 -24.42 0.38 8.00
C SER A 77 -25.47 1.00 8.92
N ASN A 78 -25.23 2.21 9.42
CA ASN A 78 -26.21 3.05 10.11
C ASN A 78 -26.73 4.13 9.15
#